data_AF-A0A0J1BW55-F1
#
_entry.id   AF-A0A0J1BW55-F1
#
_cell.length_a   1.000
_cell.length_b   1.000
_cell.length_c   1.000
_cell.angle_alpha   90.00
_cell.angle_beta   90.00
_cell.angle_gamma   90.00
#
_symmetry.space_group_name_H-M   'P 1'
#
loop_
_entity.id
_entity.type
_entity.pdbx_description
1 polymer ?
#
loop_
_entity_poly.entity_id
_entity_poly.type
_entity_poly.pdbx_seq_one_letter_code
_entity_poly.pdbx_strand_id
1 'polypeptide(L)' 'MSAKDPVHAARSRVAVNTRYGHTAAANEARQELAAAKLERAINAALATAPPLTDAQRTRLSRLLQDGGGAR' A
#
# COMPACT_ATOMS: atom_id res chain seq x y z
N MET A 1 -22.00 3.84 5.63
CA MET A 1 -21.54 2.43 5.63
C MET A 1 -20.03 2.46 5.74
N SER A 2 -19.44 2.00 6.86
CA SER A 2 -17.98 1.94 6.98
C SER A 2 -17.44 0.95 5.95
N ALA A 3 -16.57 1.40 5.04
CA ALA A 3 -15.90 0.49 4.12
C ALA A 3 -15.18 -0.59 4.93
N LYS A 4 -15.41 -1.87 4.58
CA LYS A 4 -14.79 -3.02 5.24
C LYS A 4 -13.27 -2.91 5.08
N ASP A 5 -12.49 -3.11 6.15
CA ASP A 5 -11.01 -3.04 6.07
C ASP A 5 -10.53 -3.96 4.92
N PRO A 6 -9.84 -3.40 3.89
CA PRO A 6 -9.42 -4.14 2.71
C PRO A 6 -8.51 -5.33 3.06
N VAL A 7 -7.69 -5.23 4.11
CA VAL A 7 -6.83 -6.33 4.58
C VAL A 7 -7.66 -7.47 5.16
N HIS A 8 -8.70 -7.16 5.94
CA HIS A 8 -9.61 -8.16 6.49
C HIS A 8 -10.44 -8.84 5.39
N ALA A 9 -10.91 -8.09 4.41
CA ALA A 9 -11.63 -8.63 3.26
C ALA A 9 -10.74 -9.58 2.43
N ALA A 10 -9.52 -9.15 2.09
CA ALA A 10 -8.56 -9.97 1.33
C ALA A 10 -8.14 -11.24 2.08
N ARG A 11 -7.89 -11.15 3.40
CA ARG A 11 -7.65 -12.33 4.25
C ARG A 11 -8.77 -13.36 4.18
N SER A 12 -10.01 -12.88 4.21
CA SER A 12 -11.19 -13.75 4.14
C SER A 12 -11.26 -14.48 2.80
N ARG A 13 -10.96 -13.79 1.68
CA ARG A 13 -10.91 -14.41 0.33
C ARG A 13 -9.85 -15.50 0.24
N VAL A 14 -8.64 -15.26 0.75
CA VAL A 14 -7.57 -16.27 0.78
C VAL A 14 -8.01 -17.51 1.54
N ALA A 15 -8.61 -17.33 2.72
CA ALA A 15 -9.09 -18.42 3.56
C ALA A 15 -10.17 -19.26 2.85
N VAL A 16 -11.15 -18.60 2.23
CA VAL A 16 -12.22 -19.25 1.48
C VAL A 16 -11.67 -20.03 0.28
N ASN A 17 -10.86 -19.39 -0.57
CA ASN A 17 -10.34 -20.04 -1.78
C ASN A 17 -9.40 -21.21 -1.46
N THR A 18 -8.60 -21.10 -0.38
CA THR A 18 -7.75 -22.19 0.08
C THR A 18 -8.58 -23.36 0.62
N ARG A 19 -9.64 -23.07 1.40
CA ARG A 19 -10.51 -24.09 2.00
C ARG A 19 -11.22 -24.95 0.95
N TYR A 20 -11.66 -24.34 -0.14
CA TYR A 20 -12.39 -25.05 -1.21
C TYR A 20 -11.49 -25.55 -2.34
N GLY A 21 -10.17 -25.34 -2.28
CA GLY A 21 -9.23 -25.87 -3.28
C GLY A 21 -9.14 -25.05 -4.58
N HIS A 22 -9.60 -23.80 -4.58
CA HIS A 22 -9.55 -22.91 -5.75
C HIS A 22 -8.17 -22.28 -5.87
N THR A 23 -7.19 -23.05 -6.36
CA THR A 23 -5.75 -22.69 -6.31
C THR A 23 -5.42 -21.38 -7.03
N ALA A 24 -5.94 -21.17 -8.25
CA ALA A 24 -5.72 -19.94 -9.00
C ALA A 24 -6.30 -18.71 -8.26
N ALA A 25 -7.55 -18.79 -7.81
CA ALA A 25 -8.21 -17.72 -7.06
C ALA A 25 -7.56 -17.49 -5.67
N ALA A 26 -6.96 -18.52 -5.06
CA ALA A 26 -6.20 -18.38 -3.83
C ALA A 26 -4.89 -17.62 -4.05
N ASN A 27 -4.22 -17.83 -5.19
CA ASN A 27 -3.00 -17.10 -5.54
C ASN A 27 -3.28 -15.63 -5.84
N GLU A 28 -4.33 -15.33 -6.60
CA GLU A 28 -4.78 -13.96 -6.84
C GLU A 28 -5.15 -13.27 -5.51
N ALA A 29 -5.95 -13.91 -4.66
CA ALA A 29 -6.32 -13.35 -3.35
C ALA A 29 -5.09 -13.11 -2.45
N ARG A 30 -4.01 -13.89 -2.58
CA ARG A 30 -2.75 -13.66 -1.85
C ARG A 30 -2.02 -12.43 -2.37
N GLN A 31 -2.00 -12.21 -3.68
CA GLN A 31 -1.44 -10.99 -4.28
C GLN A 31 -2.22 -9.75 -3.83
N GLU A 32 -3.54 -9.81 -3.86
CA GLU A 32 -4.41 -8.75 -3.35
C GLU A 32 -4.14 -8.46 -1.87
N LEU A 33 -4.00 -9.51 -1.04
CA LEU A 33 -3.68 -9.35 0.37
C LEU A 33 -2.31 -8.69 0.58
N ALA A 34 -1.32 -9.03 -0.23
CA ALA A 34 -0.01 -8.39 -0.17
C ALA A 34 -0.10 -6.90 -0.51
N ALA A 35 -0.80 -6.55 -1.59
CA ALA A 35 -1.04 -5.17 -2.00
C ALA A 35 -1.77 -4.36 -0.91
N ALA A 36 -2.86 -4.90 -0.35
CA ALA A 36 -3.63 -4.23 0.70
C ALA A 36 -2.80 -4.00 1.98
N LYS A 37 -1.91 -4.93 2.33
CA LYS A 37 -0.99 -4.76 3.47
C LYS A 37 0.03 -3.64 3.21
N LEU A 38 0.59 -3.59 2.00
CA LEU A 38 1.53 -2.54 1.61
C LEU A 38 0.86 -1.17 1.66
N GLU A 39 -0.32 -1.02 1.05
CA GLU A 39 -1.10 0.22 1.07
C GLU A 39 -1.38 0.68 2.50
N ARG A 40 -1.85 -0.22 3.37
CA ARG A 40 -2.07 0.11 4.78
C ARG A 40 -0.79 0.55 5.49
N ALA A 41 0.33 -0.10 5.22
CA ALA A 41 1.62 0.26 5.82
C ALA A 41 2.10 1.63 5.32
N ILE A 42 1.95 1.93 4.04
CA ILE A 42 2.25 3.24 3.46
C ILE A 42 1.38 4.31 4.11
N ASN A 43 0.07 4.09 4.18
CA ASN A 43 -0.86 5.04 4.80
C ASN A 43 -0.55 5.28 6.28
N ALA A 44 -0.22 4.22 7.03
CA ALA A 44 0.20 4.35 8.42
C ALA A 44 1.51 5.15 8.54
N ALA A 45 2.50 4.83 7.71
CA ALA A 45 3.77 5.55 7.70
C ALA A 45 3.57 7.04 7.39
N LEU A 46 2.77 7.36 6.36
CA LEU A 46 2.43 8.74 5.98
C LEU A 46 1.65 9.46 7.09
N ALA A 47 0.70 8.80 7.74
CA ALA A 47 -0.05 9.39 8.85
C ALA A 47 0.84 9.71 10.07
N THR A 48 1.89 8.92 10.29
CA THR A 48 2.87 9.15 11.36
C THR A 48 4.03 10.04 10.96
N ALA A 49 4.19 10.34 9.67
CA ALA A 49 5.33 11.11 9.20
C ALA A 49 5.21 12.56 9.71
N PRO A 50 6.25 13.12 10.34
CA PRO A 50 6.26 14.54 10.65
C PRO A 50 6.16 15.33 9.34
N PRO A 51 5.46 16.48 9.33
CA PRO A 51 5.44 17.35 8.16
C PRO A 51 6.87 17.71 7.77
N LEU A 52 7.15 17.71 6.46
CA LEU A 52 8.46 18.09 5.96
C LEU A 52 8.79 19.51 6.44
N THR A 53 10.01 19.68 6.98
CA THR A 53 10.53 21.01 7.33
C THR A 53 10.69 21.86 6.06
N ASP A 54 10.69 23.18 6.21
CA ASP A 54 10.84 24.08 5.06
C ASP A 54 12.16 23.86 4.31
N ALA A 55 13.22 23.49 5.02
CA ALA A 55 14.51 23.11 4.44
C ALA A 55 14.40 21.82 3.62
N GLN A 56 13.72 20.79 4.13
CA GLN A 56 13.48 19.53 3.42
C GLN A 56 12.58 19.74 2.19
N ARG A 57 11.53 20.56 2.32
CA ARG A 57 10.64 20.92 1.22
C ARG A 57 11.39 21.67 0.13
N THR A 58 12.19 22.67 0.48
CA THR A 58 13.01 23.44 -0.48
C THR A 58 14.00 22.54 -1.22
N ARG A 59 14.67 21.62 -0.50
CA ARG A 59 15.57 20.64 -1.12
C ARG A 59 14.86 19.72 -2.10
N LEU A 60 13.70 19.19 -1.72
CA LEU A 60 12.87 18.35 -2.60
C LEU A 60 12.37 19.12 -3.83
N SER A 61 11.91 20.36 -3.64
CA SER A 61 11.47 21.21 -4.75
C SER A 61 12.59 21.46 -5.76
N ARG A 62 13.82 21.74 -5.31
CA ARG A 62 14.97 21.88 -6.21
C ARG A 62 15.28 20.59 -6.95
N LEU A 63 15.33 19.45 -6.24
CA LEU A 63 15.57 18.14 -6.86
C LEU A 63 14.51 17.79 -7.92
N LEU A 64 13.25 18.16 -7.71
CA LEU A 64 12.18 17.90 -8.67
C LEU A 64 12.19 18.88 -9.85
N GLN A 65 12.55 20.15 -9.63
CA GLN A 65 12.67 21.17 -10.67
C GLN A 65 13.87 20.94 -11.59
N ASP A 66 14.99 20.47 -11.05
CA ASP A 66 16.22 20.19 -11.80
C ASP A 66 16.19 18.82 -12.51
N GLY A 67 15.02 18.16 -12.56
CA GLY A 67 14.82 16.89 -13.25
C GLY A 67 15.27 15.69 -12.42
N GLY A 68 14.59 15.44 -11.30
CA GLY A 68 14.83 14.34 -10.34
C GLY A 68 14.79 12.90 -10.88
N GLY A 69 14.91 12.71 -12.19
CA GLY A 69 15.48 11.52 -12.82
C GLY A 69 16.64 11.98 -13.71
N ALA A 70 17.88 11.89 -13.22
CA ALA A 70 19.03 12.08 -14.09
C ALA A 70 19.10 10.92 -15.09
N ARG A 71 18.71 11.24 -16.34
CA ARG A 71 18.80 10.46 -17.59
C ARG A 71 17.75 9.38 -17.84
#